data_AF-D5ZXS4-F1
#
_entry.id   AF-D5ZXS4-F1
#
_cell.length_a   1.000
_cell.length_b   1.000
_cell.length_c   1.000
_cell.angle_alpha   90.00
_cell.angle_beta   90.00
_cell.angle_gamma   90.00
#
_symmetry.space_group_name_H-M   'P 1'
#
loop_
_entity.id
_entity.type
_entity.pdbx_description
1 polymer ?
#
loop_
_entity_poly.entity_id
_entity_poly.type
_entity_poly.pdbx_seq_one_letter_code
_entity_poly.pdbx_strand_id
1 'polypeptide(L)'
;MLGRNLVLLRPDPAALDPWFLAGFLHGTANHRQASSYASTATRLDVRRLQLPRLPMDEQRRYGARFRDLDAFERALRQAGRLGEQLVRGMYDGLTDGTVAPD
;
A
#
# COMPACT_ATOMS: atom_id res chain seq x y z
N MET A 1 -8.82 19.38 -3.20
CA MET A 1 -7.81 19.85 -2.22
C MET A 1 -7.27 18.64 -1.47
N LEU A 2 -5.97 18.57 -1.19
CA LEU A 2 -5.39 17.48 -0.39
C LEU A 2 -5.87 17.63 1.07
N GLY A 3 -6.42 16.55 1.65
CA GLY A 3 -6.89 16.51 3.04
C GLY A 3 -5.78 16.73 4.07
N ARG A 4 -6.17 17.01 5.32
CA ARG A 4 -5.23 17.28 6.42
C ARG A 4 -4.27 16.09 6.60
N ASN A 5 -2.97 16.37 6.74
CA ASN A 5 -1.86 15.40 6.84
C ASN A 5 -1.45 14.67 5.55
N LEU A 6 -1.89 15.11 4.37
CA LEU A 6 -1.36 14.61 3.09
C LEU A 6 -0.20 15.49 2.59
N VAL A 7 0.92 14.85 2.22
CA VAL A 7 2.04 15.49 1.53
C VAL A 7 2.09 14.92 0.11
N LEU A 8 2.09 15.82 -0.89
CA LEU A 8 2.29 15.42 -2.28
C LEU A 8 3.77 15.56 -2.64
N LEU A 9 4.42 14.42 -2.90
CA LEU A 9 5.76 14.39 -3.47
C LEU A 9 5.64 14.33 -4.99
N ARG A 10 6.24 15.30 -5.67
CA ARG A 10 6.38 15.33 -7.13
C ARG A 10 7.86 15.21 -7.46
N PRO A 11 8.43 13.98 -7.46
CA PRO A 11 9.78 13.79 -7.94
C PRO A 11 9.87 14.22 -9.40
N ASP A 12 10.99 14.83 -9.78
CA ASP A 12 11.33 14.99 -11.18
C ASP A 12 11.52 13.59 -11.79
N PRO A 13 10.66 13.16 -12.73
CA PRO A 13 10.71 11.81 -13.29
C PRO A 13 11.99 11.52 -14.09
N ALA A 14 12.75 12.57 -14.47
CA ALA A 14 14.06 12.41 -15.08
C ALA A 14 15.16 12.11 -14.05
N ALA A 15 14.93 12.44 -12.77
CA ALA A 15 15.93 12.33 -11.70
C ALA A 15 15.61 11.24 -10.66
N LEU A 16 14.33 10.86 -10.51
CA LEU A 16 13.91 9.86 -9.53
C LEU A 16 12.70 9.06 -10.03
N ASP A 17 12.80 7.74 -9.99
CA ASP A 17 11.66 6.87 -10.32
C ASP A 17 10.56 6.94 -9.22
N PRO A 18 9.30 7.21 -9.57
CA PRO A 18 8.23 7.33 -8.57
C PRO A 18 7.91 6.04 -7.81
N TRP A 19 8.05 4.87 -8.45
CA TRP A 19 7.80 3.58 -7.82
C TRP A 19 8.96 3.13 -6.93
N PHE A 20 10.19 3.51 -7.29
CA PHE A 20 11.35 3.42 -6.41
C PHE A 20 11.10 4.21 -5.12
N LEU A 21 10.73 5.50 -5.24
CA LEU A 21 10.40 6.33 -4.07
C LEU A 21 9.27 5.71 -3.24
N ALA A 22 8.17 5.30 -3.88
CA ALA A 22 7.01 4.70 -3.21
C ALA A 22 7.38 3.41 -2.47
N GLY A 23 8.18 2.54 -3.08
CA GLY A 23 8.62 1.28 -2.48
C GLY A 23 9.48 1.47 -1.24
N PHE A 24 10.42 2.41 -1.27
CA PHE A 24 11.24 2.73 -0.10
C PHE A 24 10.44 3.44 1.01
N LEU A 25 9.39 4.18 0.68
CA LEU A 25 8.43 4.70 1.65
C LEU A 25 7.59 3.58 2.29
N HIS A 26 7.23 2.56 1.52
CA HIS A 26 6.42 1.43 1.95
C HIS A 26 7.19 0.41 2.81
N GLY A 27 8.50 0.27 2.59
CA GLY A 27 9.39 -0.59 3.37
C GLY A 27 9.34 -0.30 4.88
N THR A 28 9.23 -1.36 5.69
CA THR A 28 8.86 -1.33 7.12
C THR A 28 9.77 -0.51 8.05
N ALA A 29 10.99 -0.14 7.64
CA ALA A 29 11.81 0.83 8.37
C ALA A 29 11.20 2.25 8.33
N ASN A 30 10.65 2.67 7.19
CA ASN A 30 10.00 3.97 7.04
C ASN A 30 8.54 3.95 7.51
N HIS A 31 7.84 2.81 7.41
CA HIS A 31 6.49 2.70 7.94
C HIS A 31 6.49 2.78 9.49
N ARG A 32 7.41 2.08 10.20
CA ARG A 32 7.52 2.14 11.68
C ARG A 32 8.10 3.45 12.21
N GLN A 33 8.97 4.12 11.45
CA GLN A 33 9.57 5.39 11.85
C GLN A 33 8.70 6.60 11.49
N ALA A 34 7.79 6.44 10.52
CA ALA A 34 6.68 7.36 10.29
C ALA A 34 5.58 7.15 11.33
N SER A 35 5.16 5.90 11.60
CA SER A 35 4.11 5.58 12.56
C SER A 35 4.61 5.54 14.01
N SER A 36 4.67 6.70 14.66
CA SER A 36 4.57 6.71 16.13
C SER A 36 3.22 6.10 16.52
N TYR A 37 3.26 5.08 17.38
CA TYR A 37 2.10 4.41 18.00
C TYR A 37 1.23 5.33 18.89
N ALA A 38 1.36 6.65 18.77
CA ALA A 38 0.62 7.63 19.54
C ALA A 38 0.10 8.76 18.63
N SER A 39 -1.22 8.81 18.49
CA SER A 39 -2.04 9.91 17.98
C SER A 39 -2.13 10.14 16.45
N THR A 40 -3.32 10.56 16.06
CA THR A 40 -4.01 10.73 14.76
C THR A 40 -3.33 11.65 13.72
N ALA A 41 -2.00 11.79 13.70
CA ALA A 41 -1.33 12.63 12.72
C ALA A 41 0.11 12.18 12.47
N THR A 42 0.25 11.07 11.76
CA THR A 42 1.52 10.58 11.21
C THR A 42 2.02 11.54 10.13
N ARG A 43 2.65 12.66 10.51
CA ARG A 43 3.38 13.50 9.56
C ARG A 43 4.57 12.69 9.06
N LEU A 44 4.49 12.23 7.81
CA LEU A 44 5.63 11.64 7.10
C LEU A 44 6.75 12.69 7.05
N ASP A 45 7.78 12.53 7.88
CA ASP A 45 8.96 13.39 7.81
C ASP A 45 9.86 12.93 6.66
N VAL A 46 9.52 13.40 5.47
CA VAL A 46 10.22 13.10 4.21
C VAL A 46 11.72 13.47 4.31
N ARG A 47 12.10 14.40 5.20
CA ARG A 47 13.50 14.83 5.36
C ARG A 47 14.39 13.78 6.03
N ARG A 48 13.80 12.79 6.71
CA ARG A 48 14.52 11.69 7.37
C ARG A 48 14.57 10.42 6.51
N LEU A 49 14.01 10.45 5.30
CA LEU A 49 14.02 9.33 4.38
C LEU A 49 15.43 9.12 3.83
N GLN A 50 16.07 8.00 4.16
CA GLN A 50 17.32 7.60 3.53
C GLN A 50 17.01 6.80 2.26
N LEU A 51 17.28 7.42 1.10
CA LEU A 51 17.16 6.76 -0.20
C LEU A 51 18.55 6.40 -0.74
N PRO A 52 18.75 5.16 -1.22
CA PRO A 52 19.94 4.80 -1.97
C PRO A 52 20.09 5.68 -3.22
N ARG A 53 21.31 6.19 -3.45
CA ARG A 53 21.64 6.96 -4.67
C ARG A 53 22.01 5.99 -5.79
N LEU A 54 21.00 5.48 -6.48
CA LEU A 54 21.19 4.55 -7.61
C LEU A 54 21.04 5.28 -8.96
N PRO A 55 21.72 4.82 -10.03
CA PRO A 55 21.44 5.27 -11.40
C PRO A 55 19.98 5.03 -11.80
N MET A 56 19.45 5.83 -12.72
CA MET A 56 18.04 5.77 -13.14
C MET A 56 17.59 4.38 -13.61
N ASP A 57 18.45 3.64 -14.32
CA ASP A 57 18.09 2.30 -14.80
C ASP A 57 17.93 1.29 -13.67
N GLU A 58 18.72 1.41 -12.60
CA GLU A 58 18.55 0.60 -11.40
C GLU A 58 17.31 1.00 -10.63
N GLN A 59 17.07 2.30 -10.48
CA GLN A 59 15.84 2.79 -9.86
C GLN A 59 14.59 2.25 -10.58
N ARG A 60 14.58 2.25 -11.92
CA ARG A 60 13.48 1.69 -12.72
C ARG A 60 13.28 0.19 -12.50
N ARG A 61 14.37 -0.58 -12.37
CA ARG A 61 14.30 -2.02 -12.07
C ARG A 61 13.67 -2.28 -10.69
N TYR A 62 14.08 -1.52 -9.68
CA TYR A 62 13.46 -1.57 -8.36
C TYR A 62 11.99 -1.13 -8.40
N GLY A 63 11.71 -0.01 -9.08
CA GLY A 63 10.36 0.52 -9.25
C GLY A 63 9.40 -0.48 -9.88
N ALA A 64 9.85 -1.22 -10.90
CA ALA A 64 9.07 -2.30 -11.50
C ALA A 64 8.71 -3.38 -10.47
N ARG A 65 9.67 -3.82 -9.64
CA ARG A 65 9.41 -4.82 -8.59
C ARG A 65 8.47 -4.31 -7.50
N PHE A 66 8.61 -3.05 -7.07
CA PHE A 66 7.69 -2.47 -6.11
C PHE A 66 6.28 -2.32 -6.65
N ARG A 67 6.14 -2.01 -7.94
CA ARG A 67 4.84 -1.98 -8.63
C ARG A 67 4.18 -3.35 -8.67
N ASP A 68 4.94 -4.41 -8.95
CA ASP A 68 4.44 -5.79 -8.96
C ASP A 68 3.94 -6.20 -7.55
N LEU A 69 4.69 -5.82 -6.51
CA LEU A 69 4.31 -6.06 -5.11
C LEU A 69 3.03 -5.31 -4.71
N ASP A 70 2.89 -4.02 -5.06
CA ASP A 70 1.65 -3.27 -4.78
C ASP A 70 0.44 -3.91 -5.48
N ALA A 71 0.60 -4.31 -6.74
CA ALA A 71 -0.46 -5.00 -7.48
C ALA A 71 -0.87 -6.31 -6.80
N PHE A 72 0.09 -7.09 -6.33
CA PHE A 72 -0.15 -8.32 -5.59
C PHE A 72 -0.89 -8.06 -4.26
N GLU A 73 -0.45 -7.09 -3.46
CA GLU A 73 -1.12 -6.72 -2.21
C GLU A 73 -2.55 -6.21 -2.42
N ARG A 74 -2.79 -5.48 -3.51
CA ARG A 74 -4.15 -5.05 -3.90
C ARG A 74 -5.02 -6.25 -4.25
N ALA A 75 -4.48 -7.24 -4.97
CA ALA A 75 -5.19 -8.47 -5.30
C ALA A 75 -5.53 -9.27 -4.03
N LEU A 76 -4.59 -9.42 -3.10
CA LEU A 76 -4.83 -10.10 -1.81
C LEU A 76 -5.93 -9.42 -0.98
N ARG A 77 -5.88 -8.09 -0.85
CA ARG A 77 -6.94 -7.34 -0.15
C ARG A 77 -8.30 -7.50 -0.81
N GLN A 78 -8.36 -7.54 -2.14
CA GLN A 78 -9.60 -7.78 -2.85
C GLN A 78 -10.12 -9.19 -2.61
N ALA A 79 -9.25 -10.21 -2.70
CA ALA A 79 -9.61 -11.59 -2.43
C ALA A 79 -10.16 -11.77 -1.01
N GLY A 80 -9.52 -11.16 0.00
CA GLY A 80 -10.00 -11.17 1.38
C GLY A 80 -11.40 -10.59 1.52
N ARG A 81 -11.65 -9.39 0.96
CA ARG A 81 -12.98 -8.77 0.99
C ARG A 81 -14.05 -9.63 0.32
N LEU A 82 -13.73 -10.24 -0.83
CA LEU A 82 -14.67 -11.13 -1.52
C LEU A 82 -14.92 -12.40 -0.72
N GLY A 83 -13.90 -12.97 -0.08
CA GLY A 83 -14.03 -14.12 0.80
C GLY A 83 -14.94 -13.83 2.00
N GLU A 84 -14.76 -12.68 2.66
CA GLU A 84 -15.64 -12.25 3.76
C GLU A 84 -17.09 -12.09 3.31
N GLN A 85 -17.32 -11.49 2.14
CA GLN A 85 -18.66 -11.34 1.57
C GLN A 85 -19.28 -12.70 1.24
N LEU A 86 -18.51 -13.62 0.67
CA LEU A 86 -18.96 -14.97 0.37
C LEU A 86 -19.36 -15.71 1.64
N VAL A 87 -18.49 -15.73 2.65
CA VAL A 87 -18.77 -16.40 3.93
C VAL A 87 -20.04 -15.84 4.56
N ARG A 88 -20.20 -14.52 4.59
CA ARG A 88 -21.41 -13.88 5.11
C ARG A 88 -22.64 -14.27 4.31
N GLY A 89 -22.57 -14.23 2.99
CA GLY A 89 -23.68 -14.64 2.12
C GLY A 89 -24.07 -16.11 2.30
N MET A 90 -23.11 -17.00 2.57
CA MET A 90 -23.39 -18.40 2.89
C MET A 90 -24.11 -18.56 4.24
N TYR A 91 -23.68 -17.82 5.27
CA TYR A 91 -24.41 -17.82 6.55
C TYR A 91 -25.84 -17.31 6.37
N ASP A 92 -26.00 -16.17 5.72
CA ASP A 92 -27.32 -15.57 5.46
C ASP A 92 -28.20 -16.59 4.72
N GLY A 93 -27.70 -17.18 3.63
CA GLY A 93 -28.40 -18.16 2.82
C GLY A 93 -28.79 -19.46 3.53
N LEU A 94 -27.91 -19.95 4.41
CA LEU A 94 -28.22 -21.12 5.24
C LEU A 94 -29.29 -20.80 6.31
N THR A 95 -29.28 -19.58 6.84
CA THR A 95 -30.24 -19.17 7.88
C THR A 95 -31.60 -18.78 7.34
N ASP A 96 -31.67 -18.22 6.12
CA ASP A 96 -32.92 -17.83 5.48
C ASP A 96 -33.54 -18.95 4.62
N GLY A 97 -32.81 -20.06 4.45
CA GLY A 97 -33.25 -21.25 3.73
C GLY A 97 -33.09 -21.15 2.20
N THR A 98 -32.42 -20.12 1.69
CA THR A 98 -32.13 -19.98 0.25
C THR A 98 -30.96 -20.86 -0.22
N VAL A 99 -30.12 -21.32 0.71
CA VAL A 99 -29.06 -22.31 0.47
C VAL A 99 -29.37 -23.57 1.25
N ALA A 100 -29.37 -24.73 0.58
CA ALA A 100 -29.51 -26.02 1.23
C ALA A 100 -28.19 -26.45 1.91
N PRO A 101 -28.25 -27.13 3.06
CA PRO A 101 -27.05 -27.59 3.78
C PRO A 101 -26.32 -28.77 3.10
N ASP A 102 -26.89 -29.37 2.05
CA ASP A 102 -26.39 -30.56 1.36
C ASP A 102 -26.39 -30.40 -0.17
#